data_AF-A0A4V1SC42-F1
#
_entry.id   AF-A0A4V1SC42-F1
#
_cell.length_a   1.000
_cell.length_b   1.000
_cell.length_c   1.000
_cell.angle_alpha   90.00
_cell.angle_beta   90.00
_cell.angle_gamma   90.00
#
_symmetry.space_group_name_H-M   'P 1'
#
loop_
_entity.id
_entity.type
_entity.pdbx_description
1 polymer ?
#
loop_
_entity_poly.entity_id
_entity_poly.type
_entity_poly.pdbx_seq_one_letter_code
_entity_poly.pdbx_strand_id
1 'polypeptide(L)' 'AMVLALGMLLLFGPDVIFGFTAAMLFGVFIGGYSSVLMSTPVLVWLKVGPHSFVPRTSSGMDGGERVERKDDGAVV' A
#
# COMPACT_ATOMS: atom_id res chain seq x y z
N ALA A 1 -2.12 8.66 -16.67
CA ALA A 1 -0.90 9.20 -17.32
C ALA A 1 -0.09 8.11 -18.03
N MET A 2 0.32 7.03 -17.34
CA MET A 2 1.20 5.98 -17.90
C MET A 2 0.68 5.33 -19.21
N VAL A 3 -0.56 4.85 -19.21
CA VAL A 3 -1.20 4.22 -20.40
C VAL A 3 -1.30 5.20 -21.57
N LEU A 4 -1.51 6.48 -21.27
CA LEU A 4 -1.62 7.55 -22.27
C LEU A 4 -0.25 7.83 -22.92
N ALA A 5 0.82 7.86 -22.13
CA ALA A 5 2.19 7.99 -22.63
C ALA A 5 2.62 6.78 -23.47
N LEU A 6 2.33 5.56 -22.98
CA LEU A 6 2.60 4.31 -23.71
C LEU A 6 1.79 4.23 -25.02
N GLY A 7 0.53 4.66 -25.00
CA GLY A 7 -0.33 4.71 -26.19
C GLY A 7 0.20 5.68 -27.24
N MET A 8 0.68 6.87 -26.84
CA MET A 8 1.30 7.79 -27.79
C MET A 8 2.62 7.26 -28.34
N LEU A 9 3.44 6.62 -27.51
CA LEU A 9 4.68 6.00 -27.99
C LEU A 9 4.40 4.77 -28.88
N LEU A 10 3.26 4.11 -28.74
CA LEU A 10 2.86 2.99 -29.60
C LEU A 10 2.36 3.48 -30.97
N LEU A 11 1.67 4.62 -31.02
CA LEU A 11 1.16 5.21 -32.26
C LEU A 11 2.23 6.00 -33.04
N PHE A 12 3.15 6.67 -32.34
CA PHE A 12 4.19 7.52 -32.93
C PHE A 12 5.61 6.95 -32.79
N GLY A 13 5.75 5.72 -32.29
CA GLY A 13 7.06 5.11 -32.04
C GLY A 13 7.72 4.56 -33.30
N PRO A 14 9.07 4.64 -33.41
CA PRO A 14 9.82 4.01 -34.49
C PRO A 14 9.79 2.47 -34.40
N ASP A 15 9.99 1.79 -35.54
CA ASP A 15 9.78 0.34 -35.70
C ASP A 15 10.45 -0.55 -34.65
N VAL A 16 11.60 -0.12 -34.12
CA VAL A 16 12.44 -0.94 -33.24
C VAL A 16 11.85 -1.09 -31.83
N ILE A 17 11.09 -0.11 -31.33
CA ILE A 17 10.56 -0.13 -29.95
C ILE A 17 9.09 -0.55 -29.87
N PHE A 18 8.40 -0.65 -31.01
CA PHE A 18 6.97 -0.96 -31.07
C PHE A 18 6.61 -2.24 -30.31
N GLY A 19 7.37 -3.32 -30.53
CA GLY A 19 7.14 -4.60 -29.84
C GLY A 19 7.35 -4.49 -28.32
N PHE A 20 8.33 -3.70 -27.89
CA PHE A 20 8.60 -3.47 -26.47
C PHE A 20 7.49 -2.67 -25.80
N THR A 21 7.05 -1.57 -26.40
CA THR A 21 5.93 -0.78 -25.85
C THR A 21 4.60 -1.51 -25.93
N ALA A 22 4.35 -2.30 -26.96
CA ALA A 22 3.16 -3.14 -27.06
C ALA A 22 3.11 -4.17 -25.91
N ALA A 23 4.23 -4.84 -25.63
CA ALA A 23 4.34 -5.78 -24.52
C ALA A 23 4.14 -5.09 -23.16
N MET A 24 4.73 -3.91 -22.95
CA MET A 24 4.54 -3.12 -21.73
C MET A 24 3.08 -2.67 -21.55
N LEU A 25 2.44 -2.18 -22.62
CA LEU A 25 1.04 -1.77 -22.60
C LEU A 25 0.12 -2.96 -22.26
N PHE A 26 0.35 -4.11 -22.89
CA PHE A 26 -0.39 -5.34 -22.61
C PHE A 26 -0.18 -5.83 -21.17
N GLY A 27 1.07 -5.81 -20.70
CA GLY A 27 1.43 -6.17 -19.33
C GLY A 27 0.76 -5.27 -18.28
N VAL A 28 0.68 -3.96 -18.52
CA VAL A 28 -0.01 -3.02 -17.62
C VAL A 28 -1.52 -3.27 -17.60
N PHE A 29 -2.15 -3.59 -18.73
CA PHE A 29 -3.58 -3.93 -18.77
C PHE A 29 -3.89 -5.18 -17.93
N ILE A 30 -3.13 -6.25 -18.14
CA ILE A 30 -3.32 -7.51 -17.40
C ILE A 30 -2.92 -7.36 -15.93
N GLY A 31 -1.75 -6.78 -15.66
CA GLY A 31 -1.22 -6.62 -14.31
C GLY A 31 -2.05 -5.66 -13.46
N GLY A 32 -2.50 -4.54 -14.05
CA GLY A 32 -3.36 -3.58 -13.38
C GLY A 32 -4.73 -4.16 -13.02
N TYR A 33 -5.34 -4.91 -13.93
CA TYR A 33 -6.63 -5.56 -13.67
C TYR A 33 -6.49 -6.71 -12.64
N SER A 34 -5.44 -7.53 -12.77
CA SER A 34 -5.18 -8.66 -11.88
C SER A 34 -4.87 -8.23 -10.44
N SER A 35 -4.03 -7.20 -10.26
CA SER A 35 -3.63 -6.73 -8.92
C SER A 35 -4.80 -6.22 -8.10
N VAL A 36 -5.70 -5.44 -8.70
CA VAL A 36 -6.87 -4.89 -8.00
C VAL A 36 -7.83 -5.99 -7.59
N LEU A 37 -8.08 -6.94 -8.48
CA LEU A 37 -9.01 -8.04 -8.20
C LEU A 37 -8.47 -9.02 -7.17
N MET A 38 -7.17 -9.36 -7.22
CA MET A 38 -6.56 -10.27 -6.24
C MET A 38 -6.29 -9.62 -4.88
N SER A 39 -6.11 -8.29 -4.81
CA SER A 39 -5.96 -7.58 -3.54
C SER A 39 -7.12 -7.87 -2.59
N THR A 40 -8.36 -7.80 -3.10
CA THR A 40 -9.58 -7.94 -2.28
C THR A 40 -9.71 -9.29 -1.56
N PRO A 41 -9.64 -10.47 -2.23
CA PRO A 41 -9.69 -11.76 -1.54
C PRO A 41 -8.47 -11.98 -0.64
N VAL A 42 -7.28 -11.47 -1.02
CA VAL A 42 -6.08 -11.54 -0.17
C VAL A 42 -6.29 -10.76 1.13
N LEU A 43 -6.90 -9.57 1.09
CA LEU A 43 -7.25 -8.79 2.28
C LEU A 43 -8.27 -9.51 3.17
N VAL A 44 -9.26 -10.19 2.57
CA VAL A 44 -10.24 -10.99 3.31
C VAL A 44 -9.58 -12.20 3.99
N TRP A 45 -8.61 -12.85 3.32
CA TRP A 45 -7.84 -13.96 3.88
C TRP A 45 -6.95 -13.53 5.05
N LEU A 46 -6.31 -12.37 4.95
CA LEU A 46 -5.50 -11.81 6.04
C LEU A 46 -6.35 -11.24 7.20
N LYS A 47 -7.68 -11.14 7.03
CA LYS A 47 -8.63 -10.57 8.00
C LYS A 47 -8.22 -9.17 8.49
N VAL A 48 -7.54 -8.40 7.65
CA VAL A 48 -7.09 -7.04 7.96
C VAL A 48 -8.21 -6.07 7.61
N GLY A 49 -8.85 -5.50 8.65
CA GLY A 49 -9.86 -4.45 8.52
C GLY A 49 -9.26 -3.04 8.60
N PRO A 50 -10.01 -1.98 8.25
CA PRO A 50 -9.56 -0.58 8.33
C PRO A 50 -9.04 -0.16 9.72
N HIS A 51 -9.52 -0.81 10.78
CA HIS A 51 -9.09 -0.58 12.16
C HIS A 51 -7.71 -1.18 12.50
N SER A 52 -7.14 -2.04 11.66
CA SER A 52 -5.82 -2.64 11.85
C SER A 52 -4.67 -1.74 11.40
N PHE A 53 -4.96 -0.69 10.62
CA PHE A 53 -3.98 0.28 10.13
C PHE A 53 -3.83 1.49 11.06
N VAL A 54 -4.64 1.60 12.12
CA VAL A 54 -4.36 2.51 13.22
C VAL A 54 -3.19 1.90 14.00
N PRO A 55 -2.02 2.55 14.10
CA PRO A 55 -0.95 2.08 14.95
C PRO A 55 -1.47 2.07 16.38
N ARG A 56 -1.89 0.91 16.88
CA ARG A 56 -1.86 0.70 18.32
C ARG A 56 -0.39 0.62 18.64
N THR A 57 0.14 1.64 19.30
CA THR A 57 1.38 1.55 20.05
C THR A 57 1.28 0.33 20.98
N SER A 58 1.65 -0.86 20.53
CA SER A 58 1.87 -2.05 21.35
C SER A 58 2.40 -3.22 20.51
N SER A 59 3.66 -3.16 20.08
CA SER A 59 4.52 -4.34 20.13
C SER A 59 5.98 -3.90 20.19
N GLY A 60 6.45 -3.65 21.41
CA GLY A 60 7.87 -3.51 21.73
C GLY A 60 8.52 -2.17 21.39
N MET A 61 8.47 -1.21 22.32
CA MET A 61 9.67 -0.53 22.84
C MET A 61 9.27 0.40 23.99
N ASP A 62 10.06 0.37 25.06
CA ASP A 62 10.14 1.37 26.12
C ASP A 62 9.91 2.82 25.67
N GLY A 63 9.15 3.59 26.45
CA GLY A 63 9.18 5.05 26.36
C GLY A 63 7.88 5.75 26.74
N GLY A 64 7.79 6.18 28.01
CA GLY A 64 6.96 7.33 28.37
C GLY A 64 5.84 7.12 29.39
N GLU A 65 5.95 6.17 30.33
CA GLU A 65 5.14 6.28 31.55
C GLU A 65 5.80 7.29 32.48
N ARG A 66 5.22 8.50 32.55
CA ARG A 66 5.48 9.39 33.68
C ARG A 66 4.78 8.80 34.90
N VAL A 67 5.55 8.11 35.73
CA VAL A 67 5.11 7.62 37.04
C VAL A 67 4.59 8.79 37.87
N GLU A 68 3.27 8.87 38.03
CA GLU A 68 2.64 9.75 39.00
C GLU A 68 2.84 9.10 40.38
N ARG A 69 3.67 9.73 41.23
CA ARG A 69 3.90 9.30 42.61
C ARG A 69 2.61 9.53 43.39
N LYS A 70 1.75 8.52 43.46
CA LYS A 70 0.59 8.49 44.34
C LYS A 70 1.04 8.12 45.75
N ASP A 71 1.65 9.06 46.46
CA ASP A 71 1.80 9.06 47.92
C ASP A 71 2.00 10.49 48.42
N ASP A 72 1.04 11.37 48.10
CA ASP A 72 0.80 12.62 48.81
C ASP A 72 -0.60 12.55 49.42
N GLY A 73 -0.68 12.64 50.74
CA GLY A 73 -1.90 13.06 51.42
C GLY A 73 -2.74 11.97 52.10
N ALA A 74 -2.19 11.33 53.13
CA ALA A 74 -3.00 10.87 54.26
C ALA A 74 -2.37 11.36 55.57
N VAL A 75 -2.56 12.65 55.83
CA VAL A 75 -2.65 13.20 57.18
C VAL A 75 -4.11 13.03 57.63
N VAL A 76 -4.38 12.13 58.57
CA VAL A 76 -5.35 12.23 59.69
C VAL A 76 -5.13 11.05 60.63
#